data_AF-A0A841V8Z7-F1
#
_entry.id   AF-A0A841V8Z7-F1
#
_cell.length_a   1.000
_cell.length_b   1.000
_cell.length_c   1.000
_cell.angle_alpha   90.00
_cell.angle_beta   90.00
_cell.angle_gamma   90.00
#
_symmetry.space_group_name_H-M   'P 1'
#
loop_
_entity.id
_entity.type
_entity.pdbx_description
1 polymer ?
#
loop_
_entity_poly.entity_id
_entity_poly.type
_entity_poly.pdbx_seq_one_letter_code
_entity_poly.pdbx_strand_id
1 'polypeptide(L)' 'MRTITLQIDDSISEKFLWLLARFSRDEIKILEQSDYVSDDEYLRGIEGMIQSLQAARDESIEQSLSLDELDW' A
#
# COMPACT_ATOMS: atom_id res chain seq x y z
N MET A 1 15.38 2.60 3.47
CA MET A 1 14.76 3.77 2.82
C MET A 1 13.38 3.95 3.42
N ARG A 2 12.93 5.19 3.65
CA ARG A 2 11.58 5.47 4.16
C ARG A 2 10.73 5.95 3.00
N THR A 3 9.60 5.30 2.75
CA THR A 3 8.67 5.67 1.67
C THR A 3 7.63 6.64 2.21
N ILE A 4 7.39 7.73 1.48
CA ILE A 4 6.36 8.72 1.78
C ILE A 4 5.49 8.88 0.53
N THR A 5 4.18 8.71 0.67
CA THR A 5 3.21 8.92 -0.40
C THR A 5 2.66 10.33 -0.29
N LEU A 6 2.67 11.08 -1.40
CA LEU A 6 2.14 12.43 -1.49
C LEU A 6 1.05 12.47 -2.54
N GLN A 7 -0.16 12.88 -2.14
CA GLN A 7 -1.22 13.24 -3.08
C GLN A 7 -1.07 14.72 -3.42
N ILE A 8 -0.98 15.03 -4.71
CA ILE A 8 -0.91 16.40 -5.21
C ILE A 8 -2.11 16.69 -6.09
N ASP A 9 -2.51 17.96 -6.12
CA ASP A 9 -3.54 18.43 -7.04
C ASP A 9 -2.94 18.63 -8.45
N ASP A 10 -3.72 18.32 -9.49
CA ASP A 10 -3.27 18.43 -10.87
C ASP A 10 -2.84 19.86 -11.23
N SER A 11 -3.44 20.88 -10.62
CA SER A 11 -3.10 22.29 -10.84
C SER A 11 -1.67 22.68 -10.42
N ILE A 12 -1.01 21.85 -9.59
CA ILE A 12 0.36 22.07 -9.12
C ILE A 12 1.34 20.97 -9.57
N SER A 13 0.87 20.00 -10.34
CA SER A 13 1.65 18.84 -10.80
C SER A 13 2.97 19.25 -11.47
N GLU A 14 2.93 20.18 -12.41
CA GLU A 14 4.13 20.67 -13.12
C GLU A 14 5.15 21.32 -12.17
N LYS A 15 4.68 22.07 -11.17
CA LYS A 15 5.56 22.72 -10.17
C LYS A 15 6.24 21.68 -9.29
N PHE A 16 5.52 20.62 -8.92
CA PHE A 16 6.06 19.50 -8.16
C PHE A 16 7.07 18.70 -8.98
N LEU A 17 6.75 18.36 -10.24
CA LEU A 17 7.69 17.67 -11.13
C LEU A 17 8.97 18.48 -11.35
N TRP A 18 8.84 19.81 -11.50
CA TRP A 18 9.99 20.70 -11.60
C TRP A 18 10.87 20.67 -10.34
N LEU A 19 10.26 20.66 -9.15
CA LEU A 19 10.99 20.54 -7.88
C LEU A 19 11.73 19.20 -7.79
N LEU A 20 11.06 18.10 -8.15
CA LEU A 20 11.64 16.75 -8.11
C LEU A 20 12.78 16.58 -9.11
N ALA A 21 12.74 17.25 -10.26
CA ALA A 21 13.81 17.24 -11.25
C ALA A 21 15.14 17.81 -10.74
N ARG A 22 15.15 18.50 -9.59
CA ARG A 22 16.36 19.04 -8.97
C ARG A 22 17.18 18.00 -8.20
N PHE A 23 16.58 16.88 -7.83
CA PHE A 23 17.21 15.83 -7.04
C PHE A 23 17.83 14.76 -7.95
N SER A 24 18.81 14.01 -7.42
CA SER A 24 19.34 12.86 -8.15
C SER A 24 18.29 11.75 -8.24
N ARG A 25 18.31 10.99 -9.34
CA ARG A 25 17.46 9.80 -9.52
C ARG A 25 17.74 8.71 -8.48
N ASP A 26 18.92 8.72 -7.87
CA ASP A 26 19.29 7.81 -6.80
C ASP A 26 18.69 8.23 -5.43
N GLU A 27 18.26 9.49 -5.31
CA GLU A 27 17.71 10.07 -4.08
C GLU A 27 16.17 10.08 -4.11
N ILE A 28 15.57 10.26 -5.28
CA ILE A 28 14.11 10.32 -5.46
C ILE A 28 13.67 9.38 -6.58
N LYS A 29 12.77 8.45 -6.22
CA LYS A 29 12.07 7.56 -7.14
C LYS A 29 10.58 7.91 -7.14
N ILE A 30 10.06 8.35 -8.29
CA ILE A 30 8.62 8.50 -8.50
C ILE A 30 8.07 7.09 -8.76
N LEU A 31 7.10 6.67 -7.95
CA LEU A 31 6.35 5.44 -8.15
C LEU A 31 4.98 5.88 -8.69
N GLU A 32 4.69 5.58 -9.94
CA GLU A 32 3.36 5.86 -10.50
C GLU A 32 2.34 4.91 -9.86
N GLN A 33 1.18 5.43 -9.48
CA GLN A 33 0.06 4.64 -8.93
C GLN A 33 -0.48 3.60 -9.91
N SER A 34 -0.09 3.63 -11.19
CA SER A 34 -0.40 2.58 -12.17
C SER A 34 0.23 1.23 -11.82
N ASP A 35 1.28 1.20 -10.99
CA ASP A 35 1.85 -0.01 -10.39
C ASP A 35 1.07 -0.48 -9.14
N TYR A 36 0.10 0.32 -8.65
CA TYR A 36 -0.77 -0.02 -7.55
C TYR A 36 -2.06 -0.63 -8.08
N VAL A 37 -2.05 -1.95 -8.27
CA VAL A 37 -3.16 -2.65 -8.94
C VAL A 37 -4.38 -2.80 -8.01
N SER A 38 -4.17 -2.94 -6.70
CA SER A 38 -5.19 -2.99 -5.63
C SER A 38 -4.52 -3.36 -4.30
N ASP A 39 -5.07 -2.94 -3.16
CA ASP A 39 -4.71 -3.48 -1.83
C ASP A 39 -4.72 -5.01 -1.82
N ASP A 40 -5.73 -5.60 -2.45
CA ASP A 40 -5.95 -7.04 -2.49
C ASP A 40 -4.88 -7.76 -3.33
N GLU A 41 -4.41 -7.12 -4.40
CA GLU A 41 -3.35 -7.66 -5.26
C GLU A 41 -1.97 -7.52 -4.62
N TYR A 42 -1.76 -6.40 -3.90
CA TYR A 42 -0.59 -6.20 -3.07
C TYR A 42 -0.49 -7.27 -1.96
N LEU A 43 -1.58 -7.52 -1.22
CA LEU A 43 -1.62 -8.54 -0.18
C LEU A 43 -1.38 -9.95 -0.74
N ARG A 44 -1.92 -10.26 -1.93
CA ARG A 44 -1.67 -11.55 -2.61
C ARG A 44 -0.23 -11.72 -3.10
N GLY A 45 0.51 -10.63 -3.29
CA GLY A 45 1.92 -10.66 -3.67
C GLY A 45 2.89 -10.95 -2.50
N ILE A 46 2.41 -10.88 -1.25
CA ILE A 46 3.23 -11.18 -0.06
C ILE A 46 3.34 -12.70 0.10
N GLU A 47 4.58 -13.21 0.09
CA GLU A 47 4.87 -14.63 0.26
C GLU A 47 4.31 -15.13 1.61
N GLY A 48 3.47 -16.16 1.57
CA GLY A 48 2.79 -16.71 2.74
C GLY A 48 1.42 -16.09 3.07
N MET A 49 1.08 -14.91 2.52
CA MET A 49 -0.19 -14.25 2.83
C MET A 49 -1.41 -15.02 2.30
N ILE A 50 -1.31 -15.62 1.12
CA ILE A 50 -2.37 -16.49 0.58
C ILE A 50 -2.65 -17.67 1.52
N GLN A 51 -1.62 -18.21 2.17
CA GLN A 51 -1.74 -19.34 3.10
C GLN A 51 -2.35 -18.89 4.43
N SER A 52 -1.96 -17.72 4.94
CA SER A 52 -2.59 -17.12 6.13
C SER A 52 -4.07 -16.81 5.91
N LEU A 53 -4.44 -16.30 4.73
CA LEU A 53 -5.84 -16.05 4.36
C LEU A 53 -6.65 -17.35 4.25
N GLN A 54 -6.04 -18.42 3.73
CA GLN A 54 -6.67 -19.74 3.70
C GLN A 54 -6.85 -20.31 5.11
N ALA A 55 -5.83 -20.19 5.97
CA ALA A 55 -5.91 -20.62 7.36
C ALA A 55 -7.00 -19.86 8.14
N ALA A 56 -7.07 -18.54 8.01
CA ALA A 56 -8.12 -17.72 8.63
C ALA A 56 -9.52 -18.05 8.09
N ARG A 57 -9.65 -18.47 6.82
CA ARG A 57 -10.92 -18.93 6.26
C ARG A 57 -11.36 -20.28 6.83
N ASP A 58 -10.41 -21.14 7.16
CA ASP A 58 -10.65 -22.47 7.73
C ASP A 58 -10.76 -22.43 9.27
N GLU A 59 -10.50 -21.28 9.90
CA GLU A 59 -10.73 -21.07 11.34
C GLU A 59 -12.23 -21.17 11.67
N SER A 60 -12.52 -21.83 12.79
CA SER A 60 -13.89 -22.01 13.26
C SER A 60 -14.50 -20.67 13.62
N ILE A 61 -15.79 -20.47 13.29
CA ILE A 61 -16.56 -19.26 13.63
C ILE A 61 -16.52 -18.97 15.13
N GLU A 62 -16.32 -19.98 15.99
CA GLU A 62 -16.17 -19.81 17.44
C GLU A 62 -14.91 -19.04 17.86
N GLN A 63 -13.90 -18.94 16.99
CA GLN A 63 -12.66 -18.19 17.23
C GLN A 63 -12.69 -16.79 16.57
N SER A 64 -13.77 -16.46 15.85
CA SER A 64 -13.93 -15.16 15.21
C SER A 64 -14.36 -14.10 16.24
N LEU A 65 -13.63 -12.99 16.32
CA LEU A 65 -14.01 -11.83 17.12
C LEU A 65 -15.01 -10.98 16.34
N SER A 66 -16.04 -10.50 17.03
CA SER A 66 -16.95 -9.51 16.45
C SER A 66 -16.27 -8.14 16.36
N LEU A 67 -16.76 -7.26 15.47
CA LEU A 67 -16.17 -5.95 15.23
C LEU A 67 -16.03 -5.12 16.53
N ASP A 68 -16.95 -5.33 17.48
CA ASP A 68 -17.01 -4.64 18.76
C ASP A 68 -16.00 -5.20 19.80
N GLU A 69 -15.37 -6.35 19.52
CA GLU A 69 -14.40 -7.01 20.40
C GLU A 69 -12.95 -6.80 19.93
N LEU A 70 -12.75 -6.06 18.84
CA LEU A 70 -11.44 -5.68 18.33
C LEU A 70 -10.87 -4.52 19.15
N ASP A 71 -9.74 -4.77 19.82
CA ASP A 71 -8.98 -3.78 20.57
C ASP A 71 -8.11 -2.98 19.58
N TRP A 72 -8.51 -1.76 19.27
CA TRP A 72 -7.88 -0.86 18.28
C TRP A 72 -6.83 0.08 18.88
#